data_AF-A0A1D2TSS1-F1
#
_entry.id   AF-A0A1D2TSS1-F1
#
_cell.length_a   1.000
_cell.length_b   1.000
_cell.length_c   1.000
_cell.angle_alpha   90.00
_cell.angle_beta   90.00
_cell.angle_gamma   90.00
#
_symmetry.space_group_name_H-M   'P 1'
#
loop_
_entity.id
_entity.type
_entity.pdbx_description
1 polymer ?
#
loop_
_entity_poly.entity_id
_entity_poly.type
_entity_poly.pdbx_seq_one_letter_code
_entity_poly.pdbx_strand_id
1 'polypeptide(L)'
;MAAAGSANAAVTVSILGDYNSYASAGQTIVQDFDGFLAPGYSFSSSAPIYVGTGSSSGNYAEPPGTPGQYIAVQSAGGVDGSATLTSLGGGFTAFSLFMGSPDTYNYITINWAGGGSTTLDGNALSNGGTLFTTTGDQSLAYRVNLDFGGQRAQSVMLQSIGSNAFESDGWAVSAVPEP
;
A
#
# COMPACT_ATOMS: atom_id res chain seq x y z
N MET A 1 30.04 3.34 26.11
CA MET A 1 28.58 3.37 25.96
C MET A 1 28.26 2.75 24.62
N ALA A 2 27.64 1.57 24.60
CA ALA A 2 27.22 0.94 23.35
C ALA A 2 25.86 1.51 22.99
N ALA A 3 25.77 2.20 21.85
CA ALA A 3 24.48 2.52 21.26
C ALA A 3 23.85 1.20 20.81
N ALA A 4 22.79 0.77 21.48
CA ALA A 4 21.93 -0.28 20.95
C ALA A 4 21.29 0.28 19.68
N GLY A 5 21.74 -0.17 18.51
CA GLY A 5 21.02 0.06 17.27
C GLY A 5 19.64 -0.54 17.42
N SER A 6 18.60 0.24 17.14
CA SER A 6 17.24 -0.27 17.03
C SER A 6 17.23 -1.42 16.03
N ALA A 7 16.83 -2.61 16.49
CA ALA A 7 16.49 -3.69 15.58
C ALA A 7 15.25 -3.24 14.81
N ASN A 8 15.42 -2.78 13.56
CA ASN A 8 14.31 -2.68 12.63
C ASN A 8 13.90 -4.12 12.33
N ALA A 9 12.68 -4.54 12.69
CA ALA A 9 12.22 -5.83 12.20
C ALA A 9 12.12 -5.71 10.67
N ALA A 10 12.67 -6.70 9.97
CA ALA A 10 12.65 -6.69 8.52
C ALA A 10 11.19 -6.83 8.05
N VAL A 11 10.70 -5.81 7.33
CA VAL A 11 9.42 -5.94 6.61
C VAL A 11 9.60 -6.99 5.54
N THR A 12 8.80 -8.05 5.60
CA THR A 12 8.84 -9.11 4.60
C THR A 12 7.77 -8.83 3.55
N VAL A 13 8.19 -8.78 2.29
CA VAL A 13 7.29 -8.61 1.15
C VAL A 13 7.04 -9.97 0.50
N SER A 14 5.78 -10.27 0.24
CA SER A 14 5.36 -11.45 -0.52
C SER A 14 4.23 -11.10 -1.48
N ILE A 15 4.02 -11.95 -2.48
CA ILE A 15 2.90 -11.84 -3.41
C ILE A 15 2.00 -13.06 -3.30
N LEU A 16 0.69 -12.85 -3.44
CA LEU A 16 -0.25 -13.93 -3.68
C LEU A 16 -0.47 -14.06 -5.20
N GLY A 17 -0.37 -15.28 -5.71
CA GLY A 17 -0.52 -15.57 -7.14
C GLY A 17 -1.96 -15.55 -7.66
N ASP A 18 -2.94 -15.18 -6.82
CA ASP A 18 -4.35 -15.14 -7.19
C ASP A 18 -4.88 -13.70 -7.19
N TYR A 19 -5.15 -13.22 -8.40
CA TYR A 19 -5.72 -11.91 -8.72
C TYR A 19 -7.07 -11.65 -8.04
N ASN A 20 -7.81 -12.71 -7.64
CA ASN A 20 -9.17 -12.60 -7.11
C ASN A 20 -9.29 -12.61 -5.58
N SER A 21 -8.17 -12.69 -4.86
CA SER A 21 -8.20 -12.64 -3.40
C SER A 21 -8.27 -11.18 -2.91
N TYR A 22 -9.39 -10.78 -2.31
CA TYR A 22 -9.60 -9.42 -1.79
C TYR A 22 -8.72 -9.07 -0.56
N ALA A 23 -8.18 -10.08 0.12
CA ALA A 23 -7.26 -9.92 1.25
C ALA A 23 -6.34 -11.15 1.39
N SER A 24 -5.14 -10.95 1.93
CA SER A 24 -4.25 -12.05 2.34
C SER A 24 -4.86 -12.88 3.48
N ALA A 25 -4.45 -14.15 3.60
CA ALA A 25 -4.91 -15.03 4.68
C ALA A 25 -4.65 -14.40 6.07
N GLY A 26 -5.67 -14.36 6.93
CA GLY A 26 -5.58 -13.75 8.26
C GLY A 26 -5.66 -12.22 8.27
N GLN A 27 -5.95 -11.58 7.13
CA GLN A 27 -6.23 -10.15 7.05
C GLN A 27 -7.72 -9.88 6.80
N THR A 28 -8.16 -8.69 7.20
CA THR A 28 -9.52 -8.19 6.93
C THR A 28 -9.41 -6.90 6.12
N ILE A 29 -10.28 -6.73 5.12
CA ILE A 29 -10.39 -5.51 4.34
C ILE A 29 -10.81 -4.36 5.26
N VAL A 30 -10.15 -3.21 5.13
CA VAL A 30 -10.43 -2.01 5.91
C VAL A 30 -10.72 -0.78 5.06
N GLN A 31 -10.40 -0.82 3.78
CA GLN A 31 -10.73 0.21 2.79
C GLN A 31 -10.94 -0.49 1.45
N ASP A 32 -12.08 -0.27 0.78
CA ASP A 32 -12.37 -0.83 -0.55
C ASP A 32 -12.57 0.23 -1.64
N PHE A 33 -12.53 1.51 -1.28
CA PHE A 33 -12.76 2.65 -2.16
C PHE A 33 -14.16 2.73 -2.80
N ASP A 34 -15.06 1.80 -2.49
CA ASP A 34 -16.48 1.79 -2.85
C ASP A 34 -17.39 2.38 -1.75
N GLY A 35 -16.77 3.09 -0.81
CA GLY A 35 -17.45 3.77 0.30
C GLY A 35 -17.37 3.03 1.62
N PHE A 36 -16.65 1.91 1.70
CA PHE A 36 -16.37 1.23 2.96
C PHE A 36 -15.03 1.68 3.56
N LEU A 37 -15.09 2.08 4.82
CA LEU A 37 -13.93 2.21 5.71
C LEU A 37 -14.28 1.49 7.01
N ALA A 38 -13.48 0.50 7.40
CA ALA A 38 -13.76 -0.27 8.61
C ALA A 38 -13.69 0.62 9.88
N PRO A 39 -14.56 0.36 10.88
CA PRO A 39 -14.43 1.01 12.19
C PRO A 39 -13.05 0.81 12.80
N GLY A 40 -12.54 1.81 13.52
CA GLY A 40 -11.20 1.77 14.10
C GLY A 40 -10.08 2.18 13.13
N TYR A 41 -10.43 2.65 11.93
CA TYR A 41 -9.49 3.19 10.95
C TYR A 41 -9.92 4.59 10.48
N SER A 42 -8.94 5.37 10.05
CA SER A 42 -9.13 6.61 9.33
C SER A 42 -8.37 6.57 8.01
N PHE A 43 -8.91 7.24 7.01
CA PHE A 43 -8.29 7.40 5.70
C PHE A 43 -8.12 8.88 5.41
N SER A 44 -6.93 9.28 4.97
CA SER A 44 -6.63 10.64 4.54
C SER A 44 -5.84 10.60 3.23
N SER A 45 -5.95 11.68 2.45
CA SER A 45 -5.21 11.80 1.19
C SER A 45 -4.81 13.25 0.93
N SER A 46 -3.77 13.42 0.12
CA SER A 46 -3.37 14.70 -0.46
C SER A 46 -3.38 14.59 -1.98
N ALA A 47 -4.00 15.55 -2.65
CA ALA A 47 -4.00 15.62 -4.11
C ALA A 47 -2.57 15.78 -4.67
N PRO A 48 -2.32 15.31 -5.91
CA PRO A 48 -3.29 14.72 -6.83
C PRO A 48 -3.61 13.25 -6.50
N ILE A 49 -4.91 12.93 -6.48
CA ILE A 49 -5.43 11.56 -6.36
C ILE A 49 -6.64 11.39 -7.28
N TYR A 50 -6.88 10.16 -7.71
CA TYR A 50 -8.10 9.71 -8.37
C TYR A 50 -8.72 8.58 -7.55
N VAL A 51 -10.04 8.60 -7.37
CA VAL A 51 -10.81 7.45 -6.88
C VAL A 51 -11.99 7.27 -7.83
N GLY A 52 -12.08 6.09 -8.44
CA GLY A 52 -13.09 5.82 -9.46
C GLY A 52 -12.82 4.55 -10.24
N THR A 53 -13.45 4.43 -11.41
CA THR A 53 -13.32 3.29 -12.34
C THR A 53 -12.72 3.73 -13.67
N GLY A 54 -12.12 2.82 -14.44
CA GLY A 54 -11.58 3.10 -15.77
C GLY A 54 -10.24 3.84 -15.77
N SER A 55 -9.63 3.95 -16.96
CA SER A 55 -8.26 4.44 -17.14
C SER A 55 -8.18 5.77 -17.88
N SER A 56 -7.13 6.54 -17.61
CA SER A 56 -6.79 7.78 -18.31
C SER A 56 -5.33 7.76 -18.72
N SER A 57 -5.07 7.76 -20.03
CA SER A 57 -3.72 7.66 -20.59
C SER A 57 -2.80 8.75 -20.03
N GLY A 58 -1.65 8.35 -19.51
CA GLY A 58 -0.66 9.24 -18.89
C GLY A 58 -0.97 9.68 -17.45
N ASN A 59 -2.11 9.28 -16.88
CA ASN A 59 -2.55 9.70 -15.55
C ASN A 59 -2.74 8.54 -14.57
N TYR A 60 -3.51 7.51 -14.96
CA TYR A 60 -3.83 6.36 -14.11
C TYR A 60 -4.39 5.21 -14.95
N ALA A 61 -4.19 3.97 -14.49
CA ALA A 61 -4.78 2.79 -15.09
C ALA A 61 -5.50 1.92 -14.04
N GLU A 62 -6.70 1.47 -14.37
CA GLU A 62 -7.45 0.54 -13.54
C GLU A 62 -6.67 -0.79 -13.40
N PRO A 63 -6.39 -1.25 -12.17
CA PRO A 63 -5.73 -2.53 -11.96
C PRO A 63 -6.54 -3.67 -12.62
N PRO A 64 -5.89 -4.57 -13.38
CA PRO A 64 -6.56 -5.71 -13.99
C PRO A 64 -7.37 -6.54 -13.00
N GLY A 65 -8.66 -6.71 -13.27
CA GLY A 65 -9.56 -7.54 -12.45
C GLY A 65 -10.21 -6.81 -11.26
N THR A 66 -10.00 -5.49 -11.12
CA THR A 66 -10.72 -4.67 -10.14
C THR A 66 -12.24 -4.70 -10.42
N PRO A 67 -13.07 -5.11 -9.43
CA PRO A 67 -14.52 -5.24 -9.61
C PRO A 67 -15.29 -3.94 -9.30
N GLY A 68 -14.63 -2.95 -8.70
CA GLY A 68 -15.22 -1.71 -8.18
C GLY A 68 -14.31 -0.51 -8.37
N GLN A 69 -14.37 0.45 -7.44
CA GLN A 69 -13.48 1.62 -7.49
C GLN A 69 -12.08 1.27 -7.00
N TYR A 70 -11.09 1.98 -7.54
CA TYR A 70 -9.71 1.93 -7.09
C TYR A 70 -9.19 3.34 -6.82
N ILE A 71 -8.10 3.43 -6.07
CA ILE A 71 -7.36 4.68 -5.90
C ILE A 71 -6.15 4.71 -6.84
N ALA A 72 -5.89 5.87 -7.46
CA ALA A 72 -4.59 6.19 -8.04
C ALA A 72 -3.99 7.38 -7.29
N VAL A 73 -2.84 7.15 -6.65
CA VAL A 73 -2.04 8.24 -6.08
C VAL A 73 -1.11 8.75 -7.16
N GLN A 74 -1.20 10.04 -7.46
CA GLN A 74 -0.58 10.63 -8.64
C GLN A 74 0.59 11.55 -8.28
N SER A 75 1.41 11.87 -9.27
CA SER A 75 2.34 13.00 -9.24
C SER A 75 2.06 13.90 -10.45
N ALA A 76 1.68 15.14 -10.21
CA ALA A 76 1.34 16.08 -11.27
C ALA A 76 1.76 17.51 -10.90
N GLY A 77 2.31 18.23 -11.89
CA GLY A 77 2.72 19.63 -11.70
C GLY A 77 3.80 19.83 -10.64
N GLY A 78 4.63 18.80 -10.38
CA GLY A 78 5.66 18.83 -9.33
C GLY A 78 5.13 18.63 -7.91
N VAL A 79 3.90 18.16 -7.76
CA VAL A 79 3.27 17.83 -6.47
C VAL A 79 2.99 16.34 -6.44
N ASP A 80 3.51 15.65 -5.42
CA ASP A 80 3.27 14.24 -5.18
C ASP A 80 2.07 14.07 -4.26
N GLY A 81 1.10 13.28 -4.71
CA GLY A 81 -0.06 12.89 -3.93
C GLY A 81 0.31 11.89 -2.84
N SER A 82 -0.62 11.68 -1.91
CA SER A 82 -0.49 10.62 -0.91
C SER A 82 -1.85 10.06 -0.53
N ALA A 83 -1.88 8.80 -0.12
CA ALA A 83 -3.04 8.17 0.52
C ALA A 83 -2.58 7.41 1.75
N THR A 84 -3.17 7.69 2.91
CA THR A 84 -2.75 7.14 4.20
C THR A 84 -3.91 6.46 4.90
N LEU A 85 -3.69 5.22 5.33
CA LEU A 85 -4.56 4.50 6.24
C LEU A 85 -3.92 4.50 7.62
N THR A 86 -4.68 4.96 8.60
CA THR A 86 -4.23 5.08 9.99
C THR A 86 -5.16 4.27 10.89
N SER A 87 -4.60 3.37 11.70
CA SER A 87 -5.34 2.75 12.80
C SER A 87 -5.67 3.80 13.86
N LEU A 88 -6.88 3.78 14.39
CA LEU A 88 -7.30 4.61 15.54
C LEU A 88 -7.09 3.89 16.88
N GLY A 89 -6.73 2.60 16.83
CA GLY A 89 -6.51 1.72 17.97
C GLY A 89 -5.07 1.23 18.08
N GLY A 90 -4.90 -0.04 18.44
CA GLY A 90 -3.60 -0.65 18.75
C GLY A 90 -2.63 -0.88 17.58
N GLY A 91 -2.96 -0.42 16.36
CA GLY A 91 -2.18 -0.65 15.14
C GLY A 91 -2.45 -2.00 14.47
N PHE A 92 -1.64 -2.35 13.48
CA PHE A 92 -1.73 -3.60 12.73
C PHE A 92 -0.34 -4.19 12.45
N THR A 93 -0.25 -5.51 12.29
CA THR A 93 1.03 -6.24 12.13
C THR A 93 1.29 -6.71 10.70
N ALA A 94 0.32 -6.53 9.81
CA ALA A 94 0.48 -6.79 8.40
C ALA A 94 -0.46 -5.89 7.59
N PHE A 95 -0.08 -5.60 6.35
CA PHE A 95 -0.84 -4.82 5.39
C PHE A 95 -0.79 -5.51 4.03
N SER A 96 -1.91 -5.57 3.31
CA SER A 96 -1.89 -5.93 1.89
C SER A 96 -2.75 -5.01 1.06
N LEU A 97 -2.38 -4.93 -0.21
CA LEU A 97 -3.04 -4.12 -1.22
C LEU A 97 -3.02 -4.86 -2.56
N PHE A 98 -4.02 -4.65 -3.40
CA PHE A 98 -3.92 -5.02 -4.80
C PHE A 98 -3.24 -3.85 -5.49
N MET A 99 -2.07 -4.06 -6.06
CA MET A 99 -1.26 -3.03 -6.71
C MET A 99 -1.32 -3.22 -8.21
N GLY A 100 -1.83 -2.21 -8.94
CA GLY A 100 -1.79 -2.16 -10.40
C GLY A 100 -0.52 -1.50 -10.90
N SER A 101 -0.11 -1.84 -12.12
CA SER A 101 1.01 -1.22 -12.85
C SER A 101 2.25 -0.93 -11.98
N PRO A 102 2.82 -1.92 -11.26
CA PRO A 102 3.91 -1.63 -10.35
C PRO A 102 5.09 -0.96 -11.06
N ASP A 103 5.64 0.05 -10.40
CA ASP A 103 6.78 0.82 -10.90
C ASP A 103 7.74 1.19 -9.76
N THR A 104 8.96 1.52 -10.13
CA THR A 104 10.05 1.98 -9.27
C THR A 104 9.74 3.26 -8.51
N TYR A 105 8.87 4.13 -9.03
CA TYR A 105 8.45 5.37 -8.36
C TYR A 105 7.24 5.21 -7.44
N ASN A 106 6.77 3.97 -7.21
CA ASN A 106 5.74 3.69 -6.23
C ASN A 106 6.39 3.46 -4.84
N TYR A 107 5.89 4.15 -3.83
CA TYR A 107 6.44 4.12 -2.47
C TYR A 107 5.36 3.74 -1.46
N ILE A 108 5.73 2.86 -0.52
CA ILE A 108 4.96 2.57 0.68
C ILE A 108 5.79 2.98 1.91
N THR A 109 5.28 3.92 2.70
CA THR A 109 5.84 4.31 3.99
C THR A 109 5.01 3.73 5.13
N ILE A 110 5.66 2.96 6.00
CA ILE A 110 5.10 2.39 7.21
C ILE A 110 5.54 3.26 8.39
N ASN A 111 4.59 3.85 9.10
CA ASN A 111 4.87 4.59 10.33
C ASN A 111 4.59 3.68 11.53
N TRP A 112 5.62 3.44 12.35
CA TRP A 112 5.55 2.48 13.44
C TRP A 112 4.87 3.08 14.67
N ALA A 113 4.06 2.28 15.38
CA ALA A 113 3.39 2.71 16.60
C ALA A 113 4.39 3.06 17.74
N GLY A 114 5.58 2.46 17.72
CA GLY A 114 6.70 2.80 18.62
C GLY A 114 7.49 4.04 18.21
N GLY A 115 7.09 4.73 17.14
CA GLY A 115 7.81 5.84 16.53
C GLY A 115 8.78 5.39 15.43
N GLY A 116 9.16 6.35 14.57
CA GLY A 116 9.97 6.08 13.38
C GLY A 116 9.16 5.55 12.20
N SER A 117 9.84 5.35 11.07
CA SER A 117 9.21 4.88 9.83
C SER A 117 10.16 4.05 8.97
N THR A 118 9.57 3.24 8.10
CA THR A 118 10.26 2.47 7.05
C THR A 118 9.61 2.76 5.72
N THR A 119 10.40 3.13 4.71
CA THR A 119 9.91 3.38 3.35
C THR A 119 10.45 2.31 2.42
N LEU A 120 9.55 1.71 1.64
CA LEU A 120 9.84 0.77 0.57
C LEU A 120 9.50 1.44 -0.76
N ASP A 121 10.46 1.52 -1.67
CA ASP A 121 10.22 1.90 -3.06
C ASP A 121 9.82 0.66 -3.89
N GLY A 122 9.45 0.85 -5.16
CA GLY A 122 9.08 -0.26 -6.04
C GLY A 122 10.15 -1.34 -6.15
N ASN A 123 11.43 -0.95 -6.11
CA ASN A 123 12.54 -1.91 -6.17
C ASN A 123 12.63 -2.76 -4.89
N ALA A 124 12.42 -2.17 -3.72
CA ALA A 124 12.34 -2.88 -2.46
C ALA A 124 11.09 -3.78 -2.40
N LEU A 125 9.93 -3.28 -2.85
CA LEU A 125 8.68 -4.04 -2.90
C LEU A 125 8.79 -5.27 -3.81
N SER A 126 9.47 -5.12 -4.95
CA SER A 126 9.69 -6.22 -5.91
C SER A 126 10.85 -7.15 -5.54
N ASN A 127 11.58 -6.87 -4.45
CA ASN A 127 12.84 -7.54 -4.12
C ASN A 127 13.81 -7.56 -5.32
N GLY A 128 14.09 -6.38 -5.87
CA GLY A 128 14.97 -6.22 -7.04
C GLY A 128 14.41 -6.87 -8.31
N GLY A 129 13.09 -6.94 -8.45
CA GLY A 129 12.42 -7.62 -9.58
C GLY A 129 12.21 -9.12 -9.40
N THR A 130 12.62 -9.71 -8.27
CA THR A 130 12.50 -11.16 -8.02
C THR A 130 11.05 -11.59 -7.76
N LEU A 131 10.25 -10.73 -7.13
CA LEU A 131 8.83 -11.01 -6.83
C LEU A 131 7.94 -10.63 -8.02
N PHE A 132 8.14 -9.45 -8.59
CA PHE A 132 7.38 -8.93 -9.72
C PHE A 132 8.17 -7.86 -10.46
N THR A 133 7.78 -7.54 -11.69
CA THR A 133 8.42 -6.50 -12.49
C THR A 133 7.88 -5.12 -12.14
N THR A 134 8.76 -4.11 -12.17
CA THR A 134 8.44 -2.71 -11.85
C THR A 134 8.55 -1.82 -13.10
N THR A 135 7.78 -2.15 -14.13
CA THR A 135 7.85 -1.51 -15.45
C THR A 135 6.71 -0.53 -15.74
N GLY A 136 5.75 -0.38 -14.82
CA GLY A 136 4.53 0.39 -15.06
C GLY A 136 3.60 -0.26 -16.09
N ASP A 137 3.74 -1.57 -16.35
CA ASP A 137 2.89 -2.28 -17.30
C ASP A 137 1.47 -2.39 -16.75
N GLN A 138 0.55 -1.68 -17.40
CA GLN A 138 -0.86 -1.58 -17.02
C GLN A 138 -1.64 -2.90 -17.17
N SER A 139 -1.04 -3.92 -17.78
CA SER A 139 -1.61 -5.26 -17.84
C SER A 139 -1.26 -6.13 -16.62
N LEU A 140 -0.41 -5.64 -15.71
CA LEU A 140 0.03 -6.36 -14.53
C LEU A 140 -0.59 -5.79 -13.24
N ALA A 141 -0.98 -6.69 -12.35
CA ALA A 141 -1.34 -6.36 -10.98
C ALA A 141 -0.93 -7.49 -10.03
N TYR A 142 -0.68 -7.15 -8.77
CA TYR A 142 -0.26 -8.10 -7.75
C TYR A 142 -0.93 -7.79 -6.41
N ARG A 143 -1.37 -8.83 -5.71
CA ARG A 143 -1.68 -8.72 -4.28
C ARG A 143 -0.35 -8.72 -3.51
N VAL A 144 0.11 -7.54 -3.13
CA VAL A 144 1.35 -7.34 -2.38
C VAL A 144 1.03 -7.40 -0.90
N ASN A 145 1.76 -8.24 -0.17
CA ASN A 145 1.61 -8.43 1.27
C ASN A 145 2.88 -7.99 1.99
N LEU A 146 2.70 -7.18 3.03
CA LEU A 146 3.74 -6.72 3.93
C LEU A 146 3.49 -7.34 5.31
N ASP A 147 4.41 -8.19 5.75
CA ASP A 147 4.47 -8.70 7.12
C ASP A 147 5.49 -7.87 7.91
N PHE A 148 5.08 -7.33 9.05
CA PHE A 148 5.91 -6.46 9.87
C PHE A 148 6.72 -7.19 10.95
N GLY A 149 6.80 -8.52 10.89
CA GLY A 149 7.61 -9.32 11.82
C GLY A 149 7.17 -9.17 13.27
N GLY A 150 5.88 -8.94 13.50
CA GLY A 150 5.29 -8.67 14.81
C GLY A 150 5.41 -7.22 15.30
N GLN A 151 6.08 -6.33 14.57
CA GLN A 151 6.00 -4.89 14.83
C GLN A 151 4.62 -4.35 14.44
N ARG A 152 4.19 -3.30 15.14
CA ARG A 152 2.90 -2.66 14.90
C ARG A 152 3.09 -1.38 14.10
N ALA A 153 2.45 -1.30 12.95
CA ALA A 153 2.28 -0.05 12.21
C ALA A 153 1.09 0.73 12.78
N GLN A 154 1.29 2.03 12.97
CA GLN A 154 0.20 2.97 13.24
C GLN A 154 -0.51 3.36 11.94
N SER A 155 0.26 3.56 10.87
CA SER A 155 -0.27 3.93 9.57
C SER A 155 0.59 3.42 8.43
N VAL A 156 -0.03 3.25 7.26
CA VAL A 156 0.65 3.01 5.99
C VAL A 156 0.25 4.11 5.01
N MET A 157 1.24 4.69 4.33
CA MET A 157 1.06 5.73 3.32
C MET A 157 1.58 5.26 1.97
N LEU A 158 0.78 5.41 0.92
CA LEU A 158 1.16 5.21 -0.47
C LEU A 158 1.47 6.55 -1.13
N GLN A 159 2.52 6.58 -1.95
CA GLN A 159 2.89 7.74 -2.77
C GLN A 159 3.41 7.31 -4.14
N SER A 160 3.14 8.12 -5.16
CA SER A 160 3.84 8.07 -6.44
C SER A 160 4.69 9.31 -6.53
N ILE A 161 6.02 9.17 -6.66
CA ILE A 161 6.95 10.31 -6.60
C ILE A 161 7.49 10.63 -7.98
N GLY A 162 7.26 11.87 -8.44
CA GLY A 162 7.79 12.38 -9.71
C GLY A 162 7.21 11.78 -11.00
N SER A 163 6.34 10.77 -10.89
CA SER A 163 5.62 10.16 -12.03
C SER A 163 4.25 9.65 -11.60
N ASN A 164 3.36 9.49 -12.58
CA ASN A 164 2.05 8.86 -12.43
C ASN A 164 2.14 7.36 -12.74
N ALA A 165 1.46 6.47 -12.02
CA ALA A 165 0.78 6.64 -10.73
C ALA A 165 1.03 5.42 -9.84
N PHE A 166 0.53 5.44 -8.60
CA PHE A 166 0.45 4.25 -7.75
C PHE A 166 -1.03 3.87 -7.64
N GLU A 167 -1.44 2.84 -8.36
CA GLU A 167 -2.80 2.33 -8.36
C GLU A 167 -3.01 1.18 -7.38
N SER A 168 -4.14 1.23 -6.67
CA SER A 168 -4.52 0.16 -5.76
C SER A 168 -6.01 -0.03 -5.57
N ASP A 169 -6.43 -1.29 -5.45
CA ASP A 169 -7.77 -1.72 -5.07
C ASP A 169 -7.71 -2.51 -3.76
N GLY A 170 -8.51 -2.10 -2.78
CA GLY A 170 -8.71 -2.82 -1.52
C GLY A 170 -7.48 -2.92 -0.61
N TRP A 171 -7.52 -2.28 0.56
CA TRP A 171 -6.49 -2.42 1.58
C TRP A 171 -6.98 -3.30 2.71
N ALA A 172 -6.15 -4.26 3.12
CA ALA A 172 -6.44 -5.19 4.18
C ALA A 172 -5.31 -5.23 5.21
N VAL A 173 -5.66 -5.56 6.46
CA VAL A 173 -4.70 -5.60 7.56
C VAL A 173 -4.93 -6.78 8.49
N SER A 174 -3.88 -7.21 9.18
CA SER A 174 -4.02 -8.03 10.39
C SER A 174 -4.08 -7.09 11.59
N ALA A 175 -5.30 -6.77 12.01
CA ALA A 175 -5.56 -5.88 13.14
C ALA A 175 -5.08 -6.51 14.45
N VAL A 176 -4.58 -5.68 15.36
CA VAL A 176 -4.33 -6.09 16.74
C VAL A 176 -5.60 -5.81 17.55
N PRO A 177 -6.16 -6.81 18.28
CA PRO A 177 -7.28 -6.57 19.18
C PRO A 177 -6.96 -5.45 20.18
N GLU A 178 -7.92 -4.55 20.38
CA GLU A 178 -7.84 -3.57 21.47
C GLU A 178 -7.96 -4.30 22.83
N PRO A 179 -7.20 -3.91 23.87
CA PRO A 179 -7.33 -4.46 25.23
C PRO A 179 -8.67 -4.12 25.91
#